data_AF-A0A3D4AS48-F1
#
_entry.id   AF-A0A3D4AS48-F1
#
_cell.length_a   1.000
_cell.length_b   1.000
_cell.length_c   1.000
_cell.angle_alpha   90.00
_cell.angle_beta   90.00
_cell.angle_gamma   90.00
#
_symmetry.space_group_name_H-M   'P 1'
#
loop_
_entity.id
_entity.type
_entity.pdbx_description
1 polymer ?
#
loop_
_entity_poly.entity_id
_entity_poly.type
_entity_poly.pdbx_seq_one_letter_code
_entity_poly.pdbx_strand_id
1 'polypeptide(L)'
;MVKLLITRYLKRRHLLAQSALKQRYLVIDLELTGLDPKQHEIVSVAWVLIDNQCIKNSQSQHIVNKEVKSLEQSPVFHGISTDSVAQGQSLQSILMSLSAHFSDCILVFHNAML
;
A
#
# COMPACT_ATOMS: atom_id res chain seq x y z
N MET A 1 -8.50 13.35 -25.18
CA MET A 1 -8.15 13.70 -23.78
C MET A 1 -9.38 13.90 -22.88
N VAL A 2 -10.39 14.69 -23.28
CA VAL A 2 -11.57 15.02 -22.45
C VAL A 2 -12.46 13.82 -22.07
N LYS A 3 -12.72 12.89 -23.01
CA LYS A 3 -13.54 11.68 -22.74
C LYS A 3 -13.00 10.85 -21.57
N LEU A 4 -11.68 10.66 -21.48
CA LEU A 4 -11.06 9.87 -20.41
C LEU A 4 -11.25 10.53 -19.04
N LEU A 5 -11.12 11.86 -18.97
CA LEU A 5 -11.32 12.64 -17.75
C LEU A 5 -12.77 12.55 -17.28
N ILE A 6 -13.74 12.70 -18.19
CA ILE A 6 -15.17 12.56 -17.87
C ILE A 6 -15.48 11.15 -17.38
N THR A 7 -14.97 10.11 -18.05
CA THR A 7 -15.17 8.72 -17.62
C THR A 7 -14.58 8.45 -16.23
N ARG A 8 -13.38 8.95 -15.94
CA ARG A 8 -12.76 8.85 -14.60
C ARG A 8 -13.58 9.58 -13.54
N TYR A 9 -14.05 10.79 -13.85
CA TYR A 9 -14.90 11.57 -12.95
C TYR A 9 -16.20 10.85 -12.63
N LEU A 10 -16.92 10.35 -13.64
CA LEU A 10 -18.18 9.63 -13.45
C LEU A 10 -18.00 8.33 -12.65
N LYS A 11 -16.95 7.54 -12.96
CA LYS A 11 -16.61 6.33 -12.18
C LYS A 11 -16.32 6.67 -10.72
N ARG A 12 -15.50 7.67 -10.45
CA ARG A 12 -15.16 8.10 -9.09
C ARG A 12 -16.40 8.60 -8.34
N ARG A 13 -17.25 9.39 -8.99
CA ARG A 13 -18.50 9.88 -8.39
C ARG A 13 -19.44 8.74 -8.03
N HIS A 14 -19.56 7.73 -8.89
CA HIS A 14 -20.36 6.55 -8.61
C HIS A 14 -19.82 5.74 -7.43
N LEU A 15 -18.50 5.51 -7.38
CA LEU A 15 -17.84 4.82 -6.26
C LEU A 15 -18.08 5.53 -4.93
N LEU A 16 -17.90 6.86 -4.90
CA LEU A 16 -18.06 7.66 -3.68
C LEU A 16 -19.53 7.89 -3.27
N ALA A 17 -20.49 7.66 -4.16
CA ALA A 17 -21.91 7.76 -3.86
C ALA A 17 -22.47 6.52 -3.15
N GLN A 18 -21.73 5.40 -3.15
CA GLN A 18 -22.14 4.19 -2.45
C GLN A 18 -21.98 4.35 -0.93
N SER A 19 -22.68 3.56 -0.13
CA SER A 19 -22.53 3.59 1.34
C SER A 19 -21.13 3.14 1.75
N ALA A 20 -20.48 3.87 2.66
CA ALA A 20 -19.17 3.48 3.20
C ALA A 20 -19.12 2.04 3.75
N LEU A 21 -20.28 1.49 4.18
CA LEU A 21 -20.38 0.12 4.69
C LEU A 21 -20.31 -0.95 3.60
N LYS A 22 -20.51 -0.58 2.33
CA LYS A 22 -20.51 -1.50 1.17
C LYS A 22 -19.25 -1.37 0.32
N GLN A 23 -18.32 -0.50 0.71
CA GLN A 23 -17.13 -0.24 -0.08
C GLN A 23 -16.05 -1.28 0.17
N ARG A 24 -15.24 -1.46 -0.86
CA ARG A 24 -13.99 -2.20 -0.79
C ARG A 24 -12.87 -1.22 -0.44
N TYR A 25 -12.14 -1.52 0.62
CA TYR A 25 -11.00 -0.74 1.06
C TYR A 25 -9.74 -1.59 0.96
N LEU A 26 -8.68 -0.96 0.47
CA LEU A 26 -7.33 -1.50 0.55
C LEU A 26 -6.57 -0.64 1.55
N VAL A 27 -6.39 -1.18 2.76
CA VAL A 27 -5.61 -0.52 3.80
C VAL A 27 -4.16 -0.87 3.55
N ILE A 28 -3.31 0.15 3.44
CA ILE A 28 -1.89 0.00 3.11
C ILE A 28 -1.10 0.72 4.20
N ASP A 29 -0.04 0.06 4.64
CA ASP A 29 0.92 0.59 5.59
C ASP A 29 2.33 0.37 5.04
N LEU A 30 3.20 1.37 5.23
CA LEU A 30 4.55 1.40 4.68
C LEU A 30 5.53 1.66 5.80
N GLU A 31 6.53 0.79 5.90
CA GLU A 31 7.69 1.08 6.74
C GLU A 31 8.75 1.79 5.91
N LEU A 32 9.22 2.92 6.40
CA LEU A 32 10.17 3.79 5.71
C LEU A 32 11.43 3.96 6.53
N THR A 33 12.54 4.22 5.86
CA THR A 33 13.80 4.64 6.52
C THR A 33 13.73 6.07 7.05
N GLY A 34 12.81 6.90 6.53
CA GLY A 34 12.52 8.25 6.98
C GLY A 34 11.41 8.91 6.15
N LEU A 35 11.20 10.21 6.33
CA LEU A 35 10.01 10.92 5.82
C LEU A 35 10.20 11.65 4.47
N ASP A 36 11.44 11.82 3.99
CA ASP A 36 11.69 12.44 2.68
C ASP A 36 11.72 11.37 1.56
N PRO A 37 10.72 11.32 0.65
CA PRO A 37 10.63 10.31 -0.40
C PRO A 37 11.73 10.41 -1.46
N LYS A 38 12.50 11.50 -1.51
CA LYS A 38 13.65 11.64 -2.42
C LYS A 38 14.93 11.03 -1.87
N GLN A 39 15.01 10.85 -0.55
CA GLN A 39 16.20 10.39 0.15
C GLN A 39 16.00 9.03 0.81
N HIS A 40 14.78 8.73 1.23
CA HIS A 40 14.44 7.55 2.02
C HIS A 40 13.76 6.48 1.17
N GLU A 41 14.04 5.24 1.56
CA GLU A 41 13.57 4.03 0.90
C GLU A 41 12.40 3.39 1.65
N ILE A 42 11.55 2.68 0.90
CA ILE A 42 10.50 1.79 1.44
C ILE A 42 11.15 0.50 1.92
N VAL A 43 11.03 0.22 3.21
CA VAL A 43 11.59 -0.97 3.86
C VAL A 43 10.66 -2.16 3.75
N SER A 44 9.37 -1.97 4.02
CA SER A 44 8.36 -3.00 3.83
C SER A 44 7.02 -2.38 3.46
N VAL A 45 6.16 -3.22 2.90
CA VAL A 45 4.80 -2.87 2.51
C VAL A 45 3.87 -3.92 3.10
N ALA A 46 2.87 -3.47 3.83
CA ALA A 46 1.77 -4.30 4.30
C ALA A 46 0.46 -3.82 3.71
N TRP A 47 -0.45 -4.75 3.40
CA TRP A 47 -1.81 -4.39 3.03
C TRP A 47 -2.82 -5.43 3.48
N VAL A 48 -4.06 -4.98 3.69
CA VAL A 48 -5.21 -5.83 3.97
C VAL A 48 -6.46 -5.31 3.27
N LEU A 49 -7.25 -6.23 2.73
CA LEU A 49 -8.53 -5.91 2.11
C LEU A 49 -9.64 -5.88 3.17
N ILE A 50 -10.47 -4.86 3.12
CA ILE A 50 -11.76 -4.82 3.82
C ILE A 50 -12.85 -4.80 2.77
N ASP A 51 -13.79 -5.73 2.86
CA ASP A 51 -14.92 -5.85 1.94
C ASP A 51 -16.20 -6.14 2.72
N ASN A 52 -17.25 -5.34 2.50
CA ASN A 52 -18.50 -5.37 3.25
C ASN A 52 -18.27 -5.38 4.78
N GLN A 53 -17.41 -4.47 5.26
CA GLN A 53 -17.00 -4.35 6.66
C GLN A 53 -16.31 -5.59 7.26
N CYS A 54 -15.84 -6.51 6.42
CA CYS A 54 -15.13 -7.70 6.85
C CYS A 54 -13.65 -7.59 6.46
N ILE A 55 -12.77 -7.70 7.45
CA ILE A 55 -11.32 -7.76 7.25
C ILE A 55 -10.96 -9.13 6.66
N LYS A 56 -10.36 -9.14 5.48
CA LYS A 56 -9.95 -10.36 4.77
C LYS A 56 -8.50 -10.71 5.12
N ASN A 57 -8.30 -11.27 6.31
CA ASN A 57 -6.96 -11.65 6.77
C ASN A 57 -6.28 -12.72 5.89
N SER A 58 -7.05 -13.59 5.23
CA SER A 58 -6.50 -14.56 4.26
C SER A 58 -5.86 -13.90 3.04
N GLN A 59 -6.13 -12.62 2.81
CA GLN A 59 -5.60 -11.82 1.70
C GLN A 59 -4.63 -10.73 2.18
N SER A 60 -4.31 -10.69 3.48
CA SER A 60 -3.29 -9.77 3.98
C SER A 60 -1.91 -10.20 3.48
N GLN A 61 -1.08 -9.23 3.16
CA GLN A 61 0.31 -9.46 2.81
C GLN A 61 1.19 -8.50 3.60
N HIS A 62 2.39 -8.96 3.93
CA HIS A 62 3.47 -8.15 4.45
C HIS A 62 4.75 -8.61 3.77
N ILE A 63 5.38 -7.72 3.01
CA ILE A 63 6.56 -8.04 2.20
C ILE A 63 7.65 -7.01 2.46
N VAL A 64 8.85 -7.52 2.75
CA VAL A 64 10.05 -6.70 2.94
C VAL A 64 10.73 -6.46 1.59
N ASN A 65 11.16 -5.22 1.37
CA ASN A 65 11.93 -4.83 0.21
C ASN A 65 13.40 -5.23 0.41
N LYS A 66 13.92 -6.12 -0.45
CA LYS A 66 15.31 -6.58 -0.39
C LYS A 66 16.33 -5.58 -0.96
N GLU A 67 15.86 -4.55 -1.64
CA GLU A 67 16.70 -3.59 -2.38
C GLU A 67 17.12 -2.39 -1.51
N VAL A 68 16.66 -2.34 -0.26
CA VAL A 68 17.01 -1.30 0.71
C VAL A 68 18.51 -1.33 0.98
N LYS A 69 19.18 -0.21 0.76
CA LYS A 69 20.64 -0.11 0.84
C LYS A 69 21.11 0.21 2.26
N SER A 70 20.34 1.02 2.98
CA SER A 70 20.61 1.38 4.36
C SER A 70 19.32 1.32 5.14
N LEU A 71 19.26 0.46 6.15
CA LEU A 71 18.11 0.42 7.04
C LEU A 71 18.06 1.63 7.99
N GLU A 72 19.14 2.42 8.07
CA GLU A 72 19.29 3.55 9.01
C GLU A 72 18.78 3.19 10.42
N GLN A 73 17.73 3.87 10.90
CA GLN A 73 17.11 3.59 12.20
C GLN A 73 15.97 2.55 12.13
N SER A 74 15.58 2.09 10.95
CA SER A 74 14.50 1.11 10.74
C SER A 74 14.64 -0.21 11.53
N PRO A 75 15.83 -0.78 11.79
CA PRO A 75 15.94 -2.02 12.57
C PRO A 75 15.56 -1.79 14.04
N VAL A 76 15.77 -0.57 14.54
CA VAL A 76 15.47 -0.18 15.93
C VAL A 76 13.96 0.01 16.12
N PHE A 77 13.26 0.50 15.09
CA PHE A 77 11.82 0.79 15.17
C PHE A 77 10.93 -0.38 14.77
N HIS A 78 11.32 -1.18 13.77
CA HIS A 78 10.42 -2.14 13.12
C HIS A 78 10.87 -3.61 13.25
N GLY A 79 11.98 -3.89 13.92
CA GLY A 79 12.46 -5.26 14.18
C GLY A 79 12.83 -6.05 12.92
N ILE A 80 12.94 -5.39 11.76
CA ILE A 80 13.35 -5.99 10.49
C ILE A 80 14.85 -6.22 10.54
N SER A 81 15.26 -7.50 10.65
CA SER A 81 16.67 -7.88 10.61
C SER A 81 17.20 -7.91 9.18
N THR A 82 18.51 -7.84 9.02
CA THR A 82 19.19 -8.00 7.72
C THR A 82 18.83 -9.32 7.04
N ASP A 83 18.51 -10.37 7.81
CA ASP A 83 18.09 -11.66 7.28
C ASP A 83 16.68 -11.61 6.67
N SER A 84 15.77 -10.83 7.28
CA SER A 84 14.44 -10.57 6.73
C SER A 84 14.50 -9.79 5.41
N VAL A 85 15.47 -8.86 5.29
CA VAL A 85 15.72 -8.13 4.04
C VAL A 85 16.26 -9.08 2.96
N ALA A 86 17.18 -9.98 3.31
CA ALA A 86 17.74 -10.94 2.36
C ALA A 86 16.69 -11.90 1.77
N GLN A 87 15.65 -12.22 2.53
CA GLN A 87 14.50 -13.03 2.09
C GLN A 87 13.37 -12.22 1.43
N GLY A 88 13.54 -10.89 1.34
CA GLY A 88 12.55 -9.98 0.78
C GLY A 88 12.36 -10.13 -0.74
N GLN A 89 11.48 -9.29 -1.29
CA GLN A 89 11.22 -9.19 -2.72
C GLN A 89 11.73 -7.85 -3.26
N SER A 90 11.91 -7.73 -4.58
CA SER A 90 12.22 -6.44 -5.21
C SER A 90 11.04 -5.48 -5.05
N LEU A 91 11.33 -4.19 -4.91
CA LEU A 91 10.28 -3.18 -4.74
C LEU A 91 9.30 -3.21 -5.92
N GLN A 92 9.81 -3.41 -7.14
CA GLN A 92 8.99 -3.54 -8.33
C GLN A 92 7.97 -4.67 -8.22
N SER A 93 8.37 -5.86 -7.76
CA SER A 93 7.47 -7.02 -7.61
C SER A 93 6.41 -6.80 -6.52
N ILE A 94 6.79 -6.13 -5.44
CA ILE A 94 5.88 -5.76 -4.35
C ILE A 94 4.80 -4.80 -4.89
N LEU A 95 5.22 -3.72 -5.57
CA LEU A 95 4.31 -2.73 -6.14
C LEU A 95 3.41 -3.31 -7.23
N MET A 96 3.92 -4.23 -8.05
CA MET A 96 3.10 -4.94 -9.04
C MET A 96 2.01 -5.77 -8.36
N SER A 97 2.36 -6.55 -7.33
CA SER A 97 1.39 -7.33 -6.54
C SER A 97 0.36 -6.44 -5.86
N LEU A 98 0.79 -5.33 -5.26
CA LEU A 98 -0.10 -4.36 -4.61
C LEU A 98 -1.07 -3.72 -5.62
N SER A 99 -0.57 -3.29 -6.78
CA SER A 99 -1.36 -2.61 -7.81
C SER A 99 -2.48 -3.46 -8.39
N ALA A 100 -2.33 -4.79 -8.37
CA ALA A 100 -3.37 -5.73 -8.80
C ALA A 100 -4.67 -5.60 -7.96
N HIS A 101 -4.58 -5.06 -6.74
CA HIS A 101 -5.71 -4.86 -5.84
C HIS A 101 -6.39 -3.48 -5.98
N PHE A 102 -5.87 -2.56 -6.81
CA PHE A 102 -6.36 -1.18 -6.88
C PHE A 102 -7.71 -1.03 -7.61
N SER A 103 -8.15 -2.05 -8.34
CA SER A 103 -9.42 -2.00 -9.06
C SER A 103 -10.61 -1.94 -8.09
N ASP A 104 -11.39 -0.86 -8.24
CA ASP A 104 -12.63 -0.58 -7.49
C ASP A 104 -12.47 -0.58 -5.95
N CYS A 105 -11.28 -0.21 -5.48
CA CYS A 105 -10.97 -0.06 -4.05
C CYS A 105 -10.70 1.40 -3.69
N ILE A 106 -11.12 1.80 -2.49
CA ILE A 106 -10.66 3.02 -1.84
C ILE A 106 -9.35 2.69 -1.11
N LEU A 107 -8.28 3.39 -1.44
CA LEU A 107 -7.01 3.25 -0.74
C LEU A 107 -7.07 3.99 0.59
N VAL A 108 -6.65 3.32 1.66
CA VAL A 108 -6.65 3.87 3.02
C VAL A 108 -5.24 3.80 3.56
N PHE A 109 -4.73 4.93 4.02
CA PHE A 109 -3.44 5.05 4.68
C PHE A 109 -3.63 5.84 5.97
N HIS A 110 -2.83 5.54 6.99
CA HIS A 110 -2.68 6.45 8.10
C HIS A 110 -1.85 7.65 7.60
N ASN A 111 -2.42 8.86 7.67
CA ASN A 111 -1.78 10.08 7.16
C ASN A 111 -1.47 10.10 5.64
N ALA A 112 -2.48 9.80 4.82
CA ALA A 112 -2.39 9.74 3.35
C ALA A 112 -1.90 11.02 2.63
N MET A 113 -1.65 12.13 3.34
CA MET A 113 -1.20 13.40 2.78
C MET A 113 0.32 13.62 2.90
N LEU A 114 1.02 12.83 3.71
CA LEU A 114 2.49 12.78 3.72
C LEU A 114 3.01 12.00 2.51
#